data_AF-A0A433D7F1-F1
#
_entry.id   AF-A0A433D7F1-F1
#
_cell.length_a   1.000
_cell.length_b   1.000
_cell.length_c   1.000
_cell.angle_alpha   90.00
_cell.angle_beta   90.00
_cell.angle_gamma   90.00
#
_symmetry.space_group_name_H-M   'P 1'
#
loop_
_entity.id
_entity.type
_entity.pdbx_description
1 polymer ?
#
loop_
_entity_poly.entity_id
_entity_poly.type
_entity_poly.pdbx_seq_one_letter_code
_entity_poly.pdbx_strand_id
1 'polypeptide(L)' 'MDGKTPRIRKSTVDGRTSRACDSCSLSHKRCDGRDPCWQCSTTGHICSYNRRQARPHPTY' A
#
# COMPACT_ATOMS: atom_id res chain seq x y z
N MET A 1 18.98 -19.66 10.22
CA MET A 1 17.68 -20.34 10.05
C MET A 1 16.60 -19.28 10.17
N ASP A 2 16.43 -18.51 9.10
CA ASP A 2 15.71 -17.24 9.11
C ASP A 2 14.22 -17.52 8.93
N GLY A 3 13.50 -17.63 10.05
CA GLY A 3 12.06 -17.85 10.12
C GLY A 3 11.29 -16.74 9.42
N LYS A 4 11.01 -16.91 8.13
CA LYS A 4 10.06 -16.09 7.39
C LYS A 4 8.65 -16.54 7.75
N THR A 5 8.14 -15.99 8.86
CA THR A 5 6.73 -16.15 9.24
C THR A 5 5.84 -15.74 8.05
N PRO A 6 4.97 -16.64 7.54
CA PRO A 6 4.07 -16.28 6.46
C PRO A 6 3.11 -15.19 6.95
N ARG A 7 3.07 -14.05 6.25
CA ARG A 7 2.08 -13.00 6.53
C ARG A 7 0.71 -13.52 6.15
N ILE A 8 -0.04 -14.00 7.15
CA ILE A 8 -1.45 -14.38 7.03
C ILE A 8 -2.21 -13.17 6.49
N ARG A 9 -2.63 -13.23 5.22
CA ARG A 9 -3.46 -12.19 4.62
C ARG A 9 -4.85 -12.31 5.21
N LYS A 10 -5.10 -11.53 6.25
CA LYS A 10 -6.40 -11.40 6.90
C LYS A 10 -7.34 -10.72 5.91
N SER A 11 -8.09 -11.52 5.15
CA SER A 11 -9.16 -11.07 4.26
C SER A 11 -10.20 -10.34 5.11
N THR A 12 -10.05 -9.02 5.21
CA THR A 12 -10.98 -8.17 5.93
C THR A 12 -11.95 -7.66 4.89
N VAL A 13 -13.10 -8.34 4.84
CA VAL A 13 -14.33 -7.81 4.28
C VAL A 13 -14.62 -6.47 4.99
N ASP A 14 -14.95 -5.47 4.18
CA ASP A 14 -15.52 -4.17 4.54
C ASP A 14 -14.59 -3.05 5.06
N GLY A 15 -14.31 -2.08 4.18
CA GLY A 15 -14.03 -0.70 4.57
C GLY A 15 -12.56 -0.24 4.63
N ARG A 16 -11.57 -1.13 4.52
CA ARG A 16 -10.16 -0.72 4.37
C ARG A 16 -9.79 -0.74 2.90
N THR A 17 -9.46 0.41 2.34
CA THR A 17 -8.95 0.53 0.97
C THR A 17 -7.85 -0.49 0.75
N SER A 18 -8.06 -1.43 -0.19
CA SER A 18 -7.14 -2.56 -0.44
C SER A 18 -5.73 -2.10 -0.83
N ARG A 19 -5.56 -0.82 -1.19
CA ARG A 19 -4.32 -0.24 -1.66
C ARG A 19 -4.15 1.16 -1.08
N ALA A 20 -3.19 1.31 -0.18
CA ALA A 20 -2.66 2.64 0.13
C ALA A 20 -1.93 3.19 -1.10
N CYS A 21 -2.10 4.48 -1.38
CA CYS A 21 -1.30 5.20 -2.37
C CYS A 21 0.19 5.09 -2.03
N ASP A 22 1.05 5.41 -2.99
CA ASP A 22 2.50 5.31 -2.87
C ASP A 22 3.01 6.13 -1.67
N SER A 23 2.59 7.39 -1.54
CA SER A 23 2.98 8.26 -0.43
C SER A 23 2.54 7.71 0.93
N CYS A 24 1.26 7.35 1.10
CA CYS A 24 0.79 6.78 2.36
C CYS A 24 1.44 5.44 2.66
N SER A 25 1.70 4.63 1.65
CA SER A 25 2.38 3.34 1.82
C SER A 25 3.84 3.52 2.21
N LEU A 26 4.54 4.49 1.62
CA LEU A 26 5.93 4.80 1.92
C LEU A 26 6.07 5.36 3.33
N SER A 27 5.15 6.24 3.73
CA SER A 27 5.11 6.81 5.08
C SER A 27 4.50 5.87 6.14
N HIS A 28 4.09 4.66 5.76
CA HIS A 28 3.34 3.73 6.62
C HIS A 28 2.13 4.39 7.32
N LYS A 29 1.49 5.36 6.66
CA LYS A 29 0.32 6.08 7.16
C LYS A 29 -0.96 5.44 6.64
N ARG A 30 -2.05 5.69 7.37
CA ARG A 30 -3.39 5.26 6.98
C ARG A 30 -3.78 6.02 5.71
N CYS A 31 -4.26 5.29 4.70
CA CYS A 31 -4.71 5.87 3.44
C CYS A 31 -6.22 5.70 3.31
N ASP A 32 -6.93 6.80 3.08
CA ASP A 32 -8.38 6.81 2.87
C ASP A 32 -8.80 6.21 1.52
N GLY A 33 -7.87 6.02 0.58
CA GLY A 33 -8.19 5.47 -0.75
C GLY A 33 -8.94 6.39 -1.71
N ARG A 34 -9.18 7.64 -1.32
CA ARG A 34 -9.68 8.69 -2.21
C ARG A 34 -8.55 9.20 -3.11
N ASP A 35 -8.87 9.68 -4.30
CA ASP A 35 -7.91 10.32 -5.21
C ASP A 35 -8.27 11.81 -5.39
N PRO A 36 -7.44 12.75 -4.88
CA PRO A 36 -6.28 12.56 -4.03
C PRO A 36 -6.64 12.15 -2.59
N CYS A 37 -5.77 11.37 -1.95
CA CYS A 37 -5.98 10.91 -0.58
C CYS A 37 -5.95 12.10 0.41
N TRP A 38 -6.64 12.04 1.55
CA TRP A 38 -6.67 13.18 2.49
C TRP A 38 -5.26 13.62 2.92
N GLN A 39 -4.39 12.65 3.22
CA GLN A 39 -2.99 12.93 3.54
C GLN A 39 -2.27 13.65 2.39
N CYS A 40 -2.48 13.19 1.16
CA CYS A 40 -1.87 13.71 -0.06
C CYS A 40 -2.35 15.13 -0.35
N SER A 41 -3.66 15.36 -0.19
CA SER A 41 -4.30 16.67 -0.33
C SER A 41 -3.78 17.67 0.70
N THR A 42 -3.60 17.25 1.96
CA THR A 42 -3.13 18.12 3.05
C THR A 42 -1.64 18.42 2.95
N THR A 43 -0.84 17.46 2.50
CA THR A 43 0.63 17.63 2.36
C THR A 43 1.05 18.20 1.02
N GLY A 44 0.15 18.28 0.04
CA GLY A 44 0.48 18.68 -1.33
C GLY A 44 1.33 17.64 -2.07
N HIS A 45 1.40 16.40 -1.59
CA HIS A 45 2.11 15.32 -2.27
C HIS A 45 1.27 14.72 -3.39
N ILE A 46 1.94 14.26 -4.44
CA ILE A 46 1.31 13.57 -5.57
C ILE A 46 0.74 12.25 -5.08
N CYS A 47 -0.59 12.16 -5.00
CA CYS A 47 -1.28 10.91 -4.76
C CYS A 47 -1.11 10.03 -6.01
N SER A 48 -0.39 8.92 -5.87
CA SER A 48 -0.28 7.94 -6.95
C SER A 48 -0.55 6.56 -6.40
N TYR A 49 -1.48 5.84 -7.02
CA TYR A 49 -1.72 4.43 -6.70
C TYR A 49 -0.85 3.50 -7.54
N ASN A 50 0.01 4.03 -8.41
CA ASN A 50 0.80 3.27 -9.37
C ASN A 50 2.03 2.59 -8.74
N ARG A 51 1.84 1.75 -7.72
CA ARG A 51 2.85 0.76 -7.33
C ARG A 51 3.12 -0.14 -8.52
N ARG A 52 4.17 0.18 -9.27
CA ARG A 52 4.82 -0.78 -10.17
C ARG A 52 5.19 -1.95 -9.29
N GLN A 53 4.62 -3.11 -9.56
CA GLN A 53 4.99 -4.37 -8.90
C GLN A 53 6.40 -4.71 -9.37
N ALA A 54 7.39 -3.97 -8.87
CA ALA A 54 8.78 -4.24 -9.10
C ALA A 54 9.10 -5.46 -8.26
N ARG A 55 8.96 -6.62 -8.90
CA ARG A 55 9.94 -7.70 -8.95
C ARG A 55 9.22 -8.91 -9.53
N PRO A 56 9.42 -9.25 -10.82
CA PRO A 56 9.17 -10.62 -11.23
C PRO A 56 9.99 -11.52 -10.30
N HIS A 57 9.31 -12.45 -9.63
CA HIS A 57 9.98 -13.48 -8.86
C HIS A 57 10.79 -14.33 -9.85
N PRO A 58 12.12 -14.43 -9.72
CA PRO A 58 12.91 -15.28 -10.60
C PRO A 58 12.42 -16.72 -10.43
N THR A 59 11.82 -17.27 -11.47
CA THR A 59 11.52 -18.70 -11.59
C THR A 59 12.79 -19.38 -12.09
N TYR A 60 13.55 -19.98 -11.18
CA TYR A 60 14.57 -20.97 -11.54
C TYR A 60 13.98 -22.35 -11.29
#